data_AF-A0A917E3E6-F1
#
_entry.id   AF-A0A917E3E6-F1
#
_cell.length_a   1.000
_cell.length_b   1.000
_cell.length_c   1.000
_cell.angle_alpha   90.00
_cell.angle_beta   90.00
_cell.angle_gamma   90.00
#
_symmetry.space_group_name_H-M   'P 1'
#
loop_
_entity.id
_entity.type
_entity.pdbx_description
1 polymer ?
#
loop_
_entity_poly.entity_id
_entity_poly.type
_entity_poly.pdbx_seq_one_letter_code
_entity_poly.pdbx_strand_id
1 'polypeptide(L)'
;MRSARFLGMVSVLTIGAALAAPASALTIKLIDQGGVNGTAAQRGFGIAARYWESVITSDAAVRFDVSFESLGAGILGSTGSTLFTYVPISTYKSLLSGSANSALDAKALANFAPLSPTGGVTVTVPDYFEPKAQDGVSATGSRIAPDDTAIANTIALSSANVKALVGGFGDVVDGEIAFSSDFNFDFDPRDGITAGSYDFIGVAIHEMGHALGFLSGAQDFDYSVGGGFPVDEFWWGYSADLFRYSAPGVLDWTFGTDSYFSIDGGVTVFDDGYF
;
A
#
# COMPACT_ATOMS: atom_id res chain seq x y z
N MET A 1 -50.27 37.35 49.77
CA MET A 1 -49.49 37.25 48.50
C MET A 1 -48.97 35.84 48.35
N ARG A 2 -49.42 35.11 47.32
CA ARG A 2 -48.64 34.20 46.46
C ARG A 2 -49.62 33.29 45.72
N SER A 3 -49.84 33.65 44.46
CA SER A 3 -50.63 32.92 43.47
C SER A 3 -49.92 31.63 43.06
N ALA A 4 -50.64 30.52 43.02
CA ALA A 4 -50.21 29.31 42.36
C ALA A 4 -50.43 29.45 40.85
N ARG A 5 -49.37 29.32 40.06
CA ARG A 5 -49.44 29.19 38.60
C ARG A 5 -48.94 27.80 38.21
N PHE A 6 -49.81 27.05 37.54
CA PHE A 6 -49.49 25.89 36.74
C PHE A 6 -48.46 26.26 35.67
N LEU A 7 -47.43 25.44 35.48
CA LEU A 7 -46.59 25.47 34.29
C LEU A 7 -46.43 24.03 33.79
N GLY A 8 -47.02 23.76 32.62
CA GLY A 8 -46.92 22.47 31.95
C GLY A 8 -45.50 22.23 31.43
N MET A 9 -45.02 20.99 31.58
CA MET A 9 -43.80 20.53 30.93
C MET A 9 -44.07 20.35 29.43
N VAL A 10 -43.39 21.16 28.61
CA VAL A 10 -43.24 20.90 27.18
C VAL A 10 -42.06 19.95 27.02
N SER A 11 -42.34 18.70 26.67
CA SER A 11 -41.31 17.75 26.25
C SER A 11 -40.85 18.12 24.85
N VAL A 12 -39.63 18.65 24.73
CA VAL A 12 -38.97 18.84 23.44
C VAL A 12 -38.38 17.50 23.02
N LEU A 13 -38.99 16.87 22.01
CA LEU A 13 -38.44 15.71 21.34
C LEU A 13 -37.37 16.21 20.35
N THR A 14 -36.10 16.19 20.74
CA THR A 14 -35.00 16.43 19.80
C THR A 14 -34.83 15.22 18.90
N ILE A 15 -35.38 15.31 17.68
CA ILE A 15 -35.02 14.43 16.57
C ILE A 15 -33.58 14.78 16.20
N GLY A 16 -32.62 13.99 16.68
CA GLY A 16 -31.26 14.04 16.20
C GLY A 16 -31.25 13.63 14.73
N ALA A 17 -31.06 14.59 13.84
CA ALA A 17 -30.65 14.29 12.49
C ALA A 17 -29.28 13.60 12.59
N ALA A 18 -29.24 12.30 12.33
CA ALA A 18 -27.99 11.63 12.00
C ALA A 18 -27.47 12.32 10.73
N LEU A 19 -26.52 13.23 10.91
CA LEU A 19 -25.69 13.68 9.81
C LEU A 19 -24.93 12.43 9.36
N ALA A 20 -25.42 11.79 8.29
CA ALA A 20 -24.60 10.84 7.57
C ALA A 20 -23.36 11.62 7.13
N ALA A 21 -22.22 11.37 7.79
CA ALA A 21 -20.94 11.79 7.26
C ALA A 21 -20.85 11.23 5.83
N PRO A 22 -20.35 11.99 4.84
CA PRO A 22 -20.02 11.39 3.56
C PRO A 22 -19.09 10.22 3.85
N ALA A 23 -19.42 9.03 3.35
CA ALA A 23 -18.56 7.87 3.48
C ALA A 23 -17.34 8.12 2.58
N SER A 24 -16.30 8.76 3.11
CA SER A 24 -14.96 8.68 2.54
C SER A 24 -14.57 7.21 2.55
N ALA A 25 -14.46 6.63 1.37
CA ALA A 25 -14.15 5.22 1.19
C ALA A 25 -13.49 5.02 -0.17
N LEU A 26 -12.61 4.03 -0.23
CA LEU A 26 -12.04 3.56 -1.48
C LEU A 26 -13.17 3.07 -2.41
N THR A 27 -13.05 3.37 -3.70
CA THR A 27 -13.88 2.76 -4.75
C THR A 27 -12.99 2.13 -5.80
N ILE A 28 -13.28 0.88 -6.17
CA ILE A 28 -12.50 0.11 -7.12
C ILE A 28 -13.34 -0.16 -8.36
N LYS A 29 -12.89 0.39 -9.49
CA LYS A 29 -13.46 0.08 -10.80
C LYS A 29 -12.63 -1.00 -11.49
N LEU A 30 -13.23 -2.19 -11.64
CA LEU A 30 -12.66 -3.28 -12.41
C LEU A 30 -13.02 -3.16 -13.89
N ILE A 31 -12.03 -3.30 -14.77
CA ILE A 31 -12.15 -3.19 -16.21
C ILE A 31 -11.67 -4.51 -16.82
N ASP A 32 -12.58 -5.28 -17.41
CA ASP A 32 -12.24 -6.55 -18.04
C ASP A 32 -11.45 -6.34 -19.32
N GLN A 33 -10.22 -6.84 -19.35
CA GLN A 33 -9.34 -6.86 -20.52
C GLN A 33 -9.42 -8.17 -21.31
N GLY A 34 -10.10 -9.19 -20.77
CA GLY A 34 -10.32 -10.47 -21.43
C GLY A 34 -10.51 -11.63 -20.45
N GLY A 35 -11.46 -12.53 -20.76
CA GLY A 35 -11.64 -13.78 -20.02
C GLY A 35 -12.34 -13.65 -18.66
N VAL A 36 -12.66 -12.44 -18.19
CA VAL A 36 -13.29 -12.24 -16.87
C VAL A 36 -14.82 -12.22 -16.97
N ASN A 37 -15.41 -11.38 -17.82
CA ASN A 37 -16.85 -11.14 -17.84
C ASN A 37 -17.68 -12.41 -18.14
N GLY A 38 -18.72 -12.63 -17.34
CA GLY A 38 -19.58 -13.81 -17.39
C GLY A 38 -19.02 -15.06 -16.70
N THR A 39 -17.80 -15.01 -16.13
CA THR A 39 -17.14 -16.17 -15.52
C THR A 39 -17.18 -16.15 -13.98
N ALA A 40 -16.64 -17.20 -13.35
CA ALA A 40 -16.42 -17.22 -11.90
C ALA A 40 -15.36 -16.19 -11.46
N ALA A 41 -14.37 -15.88 -12.31
CA ALA A 41 -13.35 -14.88 -12.04
C ALA A 41 -13.94 -13.47 -11.85
N GLN A 42 -14.97 -13.10 -12.62
CA GLN A 42 -15.68 -11.82 -12.41
C GLN A 42 -16.24 -11.70 -10.99
N ARG A 43 -16.83 -12.79 -10.46
CA ARG A 43 -17.33 -12.79 -9.09
C ARG A 43 -16.19 -12.74 -8.08
N GLY A 44 -15.12 -13.50 -8.31
CA GLY A 44 -13.93 -13.52 -7.46
C GLY A 44 -13.27 -12.15 -7.32
N PHE A 45 -12.95 -11.51 -8.43
CA PHE A 45 -12.41 -10.14 -8.43
C PHE A 45 -13.39 -9.15 -7.78
N GLY A 46 -14.69 -9.26 -8.07
CA GLY A 46 -15.70 -8.42 -7.43
C GLY A 46 -15.81 -8.61 -5.91
N ILE A 47 -15.52 -9.79 -5.38
CA ILE A 47 -15.45 -10.04 -3.93
C ILE A 47 -14.18 -9.43 -3.35
N ALA A 48 -13.02 -9.64 -3.99
CA ALA A 48 -11.75 -9.06 -3.56
C ALA A 48 -11.78 -7.52 -3.55
N ALA A 49 -12.40 -6.90 -4.57
CA ALA A 49 -12.60 -5.46 -4.61
C ALA A 49 -13.43 -4.97 -3.42
N ARG A 50 -14.58 -5.60 -3.15
CA ARG A 50 -15.43 -5.24 -2.01
C ARG A 50 -14.76 -5.44 -0.66
N TYR A 51 -13.86 -6.43 -0.55
CA TYR A 51 -13.05 -6.60 0.65
C TYR A 51 -12.19 -5.36 0.89
N TRP A 52 -11.42 -4.91 -0.11
CA TRP A 52 -10.58 -3.71 -0.01
C TRP A 52 -11.39 -2.43 0.22
N GLU A 53 -12.51 -2.25 -0.47
CA GLU A 53 -13.45 -1.13 -0.24
C GLU A 53 -14.01 -1.11 1.19
N SER A 54 -14.06 -2.26 1.88
CA SER A 54 -14.56 -2.34 3.26
C SER A 54 -13.51 -2.03 4.32
N VAL A 55 -12.21 -2.11 3.99
CA VAL A 55 -11.12 -1.94 4.96
C VAL A 55 -10.38 -0.61 4.80
N ILE A 56 -10.36 -0.01 3.60
CA ILE A 56 -9.68 1.28 3.35
C ILE A 56 -10.68 2.44 3.41
N THR A 57 -10.44 3.37 4.34
CA THR A 57 -11.30 4.55 4.55
C THR A 57 -10.85 5.80 3.80
N SER A 58 -9.69 5.77 3.14
CA SER A 58 -9.23 6.89 2.32
C SER A 58 -10.14 7.08 1.12
N ASP A 59 -10.52 8.33 0.83
CA ASP A 59 -11.32 8.68 -0.33
C ASP A 59 -10.45 8.66 -1.60
N ALA A 60 -10.52 7.56 -2.34
CA ALA A 60 -9.80 7.37 -3.58
C ALA A 60 -10.63 6.53 -4.57
N ALA A 61 -10.64 6.94 -5.84
CA ALA A 61 -11.24 6.17 -6.92
C ALA A 61 -10.15 5.53 -7.78
N VAL A 62 -9.94 4.23 -7.61
CA VAL A 62 -8.92 3.46 -8.32
C VAL A 62 -9.54 2.58 -9.41
N ARG A 63 -8.74 2.28 -10.41
CA ARG A 63 -9.15 1.56 -11.61
C ARG A 63 -8.16 0.45 -11.87
N PHE A 64 -8.64 -0.79 -11.92
CA PHE A 64 -7.80 -1.95 -12.21
C PHE A 64 -8.27 -2.63 -13.48
N ASP A 65 -7.34 -2.84 -14.38
CA ASP A 65 -7.51 -3.73 -15.52
C ASP A 65 -7.36 -5.16 -15.02
N VAL A 66 -8.34 -6.02 -15.33
CA VAL A 66 -8.35 -7.43 -14.91
C VAL A 66 -8.46 -8.36 -16.12
N SER A 67 -7.64 -9.41 -16.15
CA SER A 67 -7.71 -10.47 -17.16
C SER A 67 -7.69 -11.86 -16.53
N PHE A 68 -8.26 -12.83 -17.26
CA PHE A 68 -8.17 -14.26 -16.94
C PHE A 68 -7.77 -15.03 -18.20
N GLU A 69 -6.48 -15.32 -18.32
CA GLU A 69 -5.83 -15.75 -19.56
C GLU A 69 -4.63 -16.67 -19.28
N SER A 70 -4.06 -17.33 -20.28
CA SER A 70 -2.88 -18.16 -20.06
C SER A 70 -1.66 -17.29 -19.75
N LEU A 71 -0.95 -17.61 -18.66
CA LEU A 71 0.28 -16.91 -18.22
C LEU A 71 1.49 -17.85 -18.30
N GLY A 72 2.68 -17.30 -18.02
CA GLY A 72 3.91 -18.08 -17.94
C GLY A 72 3.81 -19.25 -16.94
N ALA A 73 4.58 -20.31 -17.19
CA ALA A 73 4.60 -21.48 -16.32
C ALA A 73 4.94 -21.09 -14.88
N GLY A 74 4.13 -21.55 -13.92
CA GLY A 74 4.33 -21.27 -12.49
C GLY A 74 3.72 -19.96 -12.00
N ILE A 75 3.08 -19.17 -12.85
CA ILE A 75 2.47 -17.89 -12.48
C ILE A 75 0.96 -18.09 -12.27
N LEU A 76 0.50 -18.00 -11.02
CA LEU A 76 -0.94 -18.07 -10.69
C LEU A 76 -1.66 -16.77 -11.01
N GLY A 77 -1.05 -15.67 -10.57
CA GLY A 77 -1.49 -14.30 -10.77
C GLY A 77 -0.27 -13.42 -10.99
N SER A 78 -0.50 -12.27 -11.60
CA SER A 78 0.51 -11.24 -11.81
C SER A 78 -0.16 -9.88 -11.64
N THR A 79 0.53 -8.98 -10.96
CA THR A 79 0.09 -7.59 -10.82
C THR A 79 1.18 -6.62 -11.22
N GLY A 80 0.82 -5.63 -12.03
CA GLY A 80 1.60 -4.42 -12.24
C GLY A 80 0.91 -3.23 -11.59
N SER A 81 1.69 -2.33 -11.00
CA SER A 81 1.21 -1.06 -10.46
C SER A 81 1.71 0.11 -11.31
N THR A 82 0.84 1.07 -11.61
CA THR A 82 1.25 2.31 -12.27
C THR A 82 2.01 3.17 -11.26
N LEU A 83 3.29 3.47 -11.53
CA LEU A 83 4.16 4.17 -10.58
C LEU A 83 4.51 5.59 -11.03
N PHE A 84 4.55 6.50 -10.06
CA PHE A 84 5.30 7.74 -10.11
C PHE A 84 6.66 7.49 -9.45
N THR A 85 7.71 7.46 -10.26
CA THR A 85 9.07 7.14 -9.83
C THR A 85 9.89 8.37 -9.53
N TYR A 86 10.96 8.23 -8.74
CA TYR A 86 11.84 9.35 -8.34
C TYR A 86 11.09 10.49 -7.63
N VAL A 87 10.03 10.18 -6.89
CA VAL A 87 9.31 11.18 -6.09
C VAL A 87 10.18 11.56 -4.90
N PRO A 88 10.54 12.83 -4.71
CA PRO A 88 11.32 13.23 -3.54
C PRO A 88 10.56 12.89 -2.25
N ILE A 89 11.26 12.31 -1.27
CA ILE A 89 10.64 11.94 0.02
C ILE A 89 10.09 13.20 0.72
N SER A 90 10.77 14.34 0.58
CA SER A 90 10.29 15.63 1.07
C SER A 90 8.95 16.06 0.43
N THR A 91 8.74 15.76 -0.85
CA THR A 91 7.45 15.97 -1.54
C THR A 91 6.39 15.04 -0.99
N TYR A 92 6.67 13.73 -0.83
CA TYR A 92 5.73 12.79 -0.22
C TYR A 92 5.32 13.22 1.18
N LYS A 93 6.27 13.60 2.04
CA LYS A 93 5.99 14.11 3.39
C LYS A 93 5.11 15.35 3.37
N SER A 94 5.33 16.25 2.42
CA SER A 94 4.51 17.47 2.24
C SER A 94 3.08 17.14 1.81
N LEU A 95 2.91 16.18 0.89
CA LEU A 95 1.60 15.70 0.45
C LEU A 95 0.86 15.00 1.59
N LEU A 96 1.53 14.10 2.32
CA LEU A 96 0.97 13.43 3.49
C LEU A 96 0.53 14.45 4.55
N SER A 97 1.32 15.49 4.79
CA SER A 97 0.95 16.58 5.70
C SER A 97 -0.26 17.39 5.21
N GLY A 98 -0.40 17.56 3.90
CA GLY A 98 -1.52 18.29 3.29
C GLY A 98 -2.82 17.49 3.26
N SER A 99 -2.74 16.16 3.20
CA SER A 99 -3.88 15.25 3.16
C SER A 99 -4.32 14.74 4.53
N ALA A 100 -3.48 14.91 5.56
CA ALA A 100 -3.70 14.39 6.90
C ALA A 100 -5.04 14.85 7.50
N ASN A 101 -5.89 13.88 7.83
CA ASN A 101 -7.22 14.13 8.39
C ASN A 101 -7.61 13.17 9.53
N SER A 102 -6.70 12.26 9.92
CA SER A 102 -6.93 11.25 10.94
C SER A 102 -5.88 11.28 12.06
N ALA A 103 -6.18 10.58 13.17
CA ALA A 103 -5.22 10.39 14.25
C ALA A 103 -4.02 9.53 13.82
N LEU A 104 -4.22 8.62 12.86
CA LEU A 104 -3.15 7.82 12.26
C LEU A 104 -2.20 8.70 11.47
N ASP A 105 -2.71 9.63 10.64
CA ASP A 105 -1.89 10.57 9.90
C ASP A 105 -1.06 11.46 10.85
N ALA A 106 -1.69 11.97 11.91
CA ALA A 106 -1.00 12.78 12.91
C ALA A 106 0.12 12.00 13.60
N LYS A 107 -0.11 10.72 13.94
CA LYS A 107 0.90 9.84 14.54
C LYS A 107 2.03 9.55 13.56
N ALA A 108 1.72 9.18 12.32
CA ALA A 108 2.69 8.93 11.26
C ALA A 108 3.56 10.16 10.96
N LEU A 109 2.96 11.36 10.86
CA LEU A 109 3.69 12.61 10.62
C LEU A 109 4.57 13.03 11.78
N ALA A 110 4.09 12.88 13.02
CA ALA A 110 4.86 13.21 14.22
C ALA A 110 6.10 12.33 14.39
N ASN A 111 6.05 11.09 13.89
CA ASN A 111 7.14 10.12 13.97
C ASN A 111 7.80 9.84 12.60
N PHE A 112 7.51 10.66 11.59
CA PHE A 112 8.12 10.51 10.28
C PHE A 112 9.64 10.71 10.41
N ALA A 113 10.41 9.82 9.79
CA ALA A 113 11.86 9.85 9.88
C ALA A 113 12.42 11.26 9.57
N PRO A 114 13.38 11.77 10.38
CA PRO A 114 13.98 13.07 10.12
C PRO A 114 14.59 13.12 8.72
N LEU A 115 14.34 14.22 8.01
CA LEU A 115 14.94 14.45 6.70
C LEU A 115 16.29 15.15 6.85
N SER A 116 17.27 14.73 6.05
CA SER A 116 18.53 15.43 5.87
C SER A 116 18.32 16.80 5.19
N PRO A 117 19.34 17.68 5.14
CA PRO A 117 19.25 18.95 4.41
C PRO A 117 18.94 18.79 2.91
N THR A 118 19.24 17.64 2.32
CA THR A 118 18.94 17.31 0.91
C THR A 118 17.56 16.67 0.75
N GLY A 119 16.84 16.44 1.85
CA GLY A 119 15.49 15.88 1.87
C GLY A 119 15.44 14.36 1.90
N GLY A 120 16.57 13.68 2.11
CA GLY A 120 16.66 12.22 2.21
C GLY A 120 16.47 11.69 3.63
N VAL A 121 16.35 10.37 3.76
CA VAL A 121 16.23 9.65 5.03
C VAL A 121 17.50 8.86 5.33
N THR A 122 17.83 8.70 6.62
CA THR A 122 18.82 7.69 7.03
C THR A 122 18.16 6.33 7.01
N VAL A 123 18.58 5.46 6.09
CA VAL A 123 17.96 4.15 5.89
C VAL A 123 19.00 3.05 5.67
N THR A 124 18.75 1.90 6.26
CA THR A 124 19.54 0.68 6.06
C THR A 124 19.08 -0.02 4.79
N VAL A 125 20.02 -0.32 3.89
CA VAL A 125 19.81 -1.01 2.61
C VAL A 125 20.83 -2.15 2.47
N PRO A 126 20.64 -3.09 1.53
CA PRO A 126 21.65 -4.13 1.31
C PRO A 126 23.02 -3.56 0.95
N ASP A 127 24.08 -4.28 1.33
CA ASP A 127 25.44 -3.92 0.93
C ASP A 127 25.63 -4.07 -0.59
N TYR A 128 26.68 -3.49 -1.15
CA TYR A 128 26.99 -3.63 -2.57
C TYR A 128 27.43 -5.06 -2.90
N PHE A 129 27.01 -5.57 -4.06
CA PHE A 129 27.56 -6.81 -4.62
C PHE A 129 29.05 -6.64 -4.98
N GLU A 130 29.42 -5.49 -5.53
CA GLU A 130 30.82 -5.09 -5.80
C GLU A 130 31.22 -3.82 -5.02
N PRO A 131 31.70 -3.94 -3.77
CA PRO A 131 31.95 -2.78 -2.89
C PRO A 131 32.92 -1.73 -3.43
N LYS A 132 33.91 -2.15 -4.25
CA LYS A 132 34.88 -1.21 -4.85
C LYS A 132 34.26 -0.35 -5.95
N ALA A 133 33.25 -0.87 -6.63
CA ALA A 133 32.52 -0.17 -7.69
C ALA A 133 31.26 0.52 -7.19
N GLN A 134 30.85 0.25 -5.93
CA GLN A 134 29.57 0.70 -5.36
C GLN A 134 28.38 0.24 -6.21
N ASP A 135 28.43 -1.02 -6.65
CA ASP A 135 27.53 -1.59 -7.64
C ASP A 135 26.78 -2.81 -7.10
N GLY A 136 25.53 -2.94 -7.54
CA GLY A 136 24.69 -4.09 -7.30
C GLY A 136 24.19 -4.25 -5.86
N VAL A 137 23.54 -5.38 -5.64
CA VAL A 137 22.89 -5.77 -4.38
C VAL A 137 23.50 -7.07 -3.87
N SER A 138 24.12 -7.02 -2.70
CA SER A 138 24.68 -8.19 -2.03
C SER A 138 23.58 -9.06 -1.44
N ALA A 139 23.75 -10.38 -1.51
CA ALA A 139 22.89 -11.36 -0.85
C ALA A 139 22.98 -11.29 0.69
N THR A 140 24.04 -10.66 1.23
CA THR A 140 24.31 -10.60 2.67
C THR A 140 24.93 -9.27 3.06
N GLY A 141 24.65 -8.83 4.28
CA GLY A 141 25.19 -7.58 4.82
C GLY A 141 24.33 -6.38 4.43
N SER A 142 24.55 -5.29 5.15
CA SER A 142 23.80 -4.05 4.98
C SER A 142 24.69 -2.84 5.17
N ARG A 143 24.22 -1.71 4.68
CA ARG A 143 24.86 -0.40 4.77
C ARG A 143 23.81 0.68 4.94
N ILE A 144 24.25 1.87 5.34
CA ILE A 144 23.40 3.06 5.27
C ILE A 144 23.46 3.59 3.84
N ALA A 145 22.29 3.85 3.26
CA ALA A 145 22.20 4.49 1.94
C ALA A 145 22.87 5.87 1.98
N PRO A 146 23.68 6.24 0.98
CA PRO A 146 24.33 7.55 0.95
C PRO A 146 23.29 8.66 0.79
N ASP A 147 23.37 9.69 1.63
CA ASP A 147 22.54 10.89 1.48
C ASP A 147 22.84 11.61 0.16
N ASP A 148 21.89 12.41 -0.33
CA ASP A 148 21.97 13.12 -1.62
C ASP A 148 22.04 12.17 -2.84
N THR A 149 21.51 10.96 -2.71
CA THR A 149 21.38 9.98 -3.79
C THR A 149 19.94 9.52 -3.95
N ALA A 150 19.58 8.97 -5.12
CA ALA A 150 18.18 8.64 -5.40
C ALA A 150 17.63 7.59 -4.42
N ILE A 151 18.45 6.64 -3.98
CA ILE A 151 18.07 5.58 -3.03
C ILE A 151 17.66 6.14 -1.66
N ALA A 152 18.27 7.24 -1.21
CA ALA A 152 17.98 7.85 0.09
C ALA A 152 17.02 9.05 0.00
N ASN A 153 16.88 9.68 -1.17
CA ASN A 153 16.15 10.93 -1.36
C ASN A 153 14.84 10.78 -2.12
N THR A 154 14.64 9.65 -2.82
CA THR A 154 13.46 9.43 -3.65
C THR A 154 12.84 8.05 -3.44
N ILE A 155 11.54 7.97 -3.71
CA ILE A 155 10.74 6.74 -3.65
C ILE A 155 9.88 6.62 -4.92
N ALA A 156 9.29 5.45 -5.14
CA ALA A 156 8.15 5.30 -6.02
C ALA A 156 6.83 5.34 -5.25
N LEU A 157 5.81 5.93 -5.86
CA LEU A 157 4.44 5.93 -5.37
C LEU A 157 3.54 5.28 -6.42
N SER A 158 2.70 4.33 -6.02
CA SER A 158 1.62 3.87 -6.90
C SER A 158 0.66 5.03 -7.17
N SER A 159 0.04 5.06 -8.35
CA SER A 159 -0.99 6.05 -8.65
C SER A 159 -2.16 5.94 -7.66
N ALA A 160 -2.46 4.75 -7.13
CA ALA A 160 -3.42 4.55 -6.04
C ALA A 160 -3.04 5.33 -4.77
N ASN A 161 -1.77 5.25 -4.34
CA ASN A 161 -1.27 6.06 -3.21
C ASN A 161 -1.35 7.56 -3.52
N VAL A 162 -0.98 7.98 -4.73
CA VAL A 162 -1.07 9.40 -5.12
C VAL A 162 -2.51 9.87 -5.07
N LYS A 163 -3.48 9.08 -5.56
CA LYS A 163 -4.91 9.45 -5.53
C LYS A 163 -5.40 9.62 -4.09
N ALA A 164 -4.98 8.76 -3.16
CA ALA A 164 -5.28 8.90 -1.74
C ALA A 164 -4.68 10.17 -1.11
N LEU A 165 -3.51 10.61 -1.58
CA LEU A 165 -2.84 11.82 -1.07
C LEU A 165 -3.42 13.12 -1.65
N VAL A 166 -3.82 13.14 -2.93
CA VAL A 166 -4.17 14.39 -3.62
C VAL A 166 -5.65 14.52 -3.97
N GLY A 167 -6.48 13.54 -3.61
CA GLY A 167 -7.92 13.56 -3.89
C GLY A 167 -8.28 13.20 -5.33
N GLY A 168 -7.51 12.32 -5.94
CA GLY A 168 -7.73 11.84 -7.31
C GLY A 168 -7.12 12.73 -8.41
N PHE A 169 -6.72 12.09 -9.52
CA PHE A 169 -6.27 12.76 -10.73
C PHE A 169 -6.52 11.87 -11.95
N GLY A 170 -7.12 12.44 -12.99
CA GLY A 170 -7.30 11.80 -14.31
C GLY A 170 -8.03 10.44 -14.31
N ASP A 171 -8.20 9.89 -15.51
CA ASP A 171 -8.66 8.52 -15.75
C ASP A 171 -7.45 7.60 -15.97
N VAL A 172 -6.58 7.47 -14.96
CA VAL A 172 -5.43 6.57 -14.98
C VAL A 172 -5.84 5.19 -14.50
N VAL A 173 -5.43 4.14 -15.22
CA VAL A 173 -5.45 2.74 -14.74
C VAL A 173 -4.33 2.59 -13.72
N ASP A 174 -4.68 2.23 -12.49
CA ASP A 174 -3.77 2.21 -11.35
C ASP A 174 -2.98 0.90 -11.24
N GLY A 175 -3.52 -0.16 -11.81
CA GLY A 175 -2.84 -1.45 -11.88
C GLY A 175 -3.49 -2.39 -12.88
N GLU A 176 -2.70 -3.36 -13.32
CA GLU A 176 -3.09 -4.44 -14.23
C GLU A 176 -2.94 -5.75 -13.46
N ILE A 177 -4.01 -6.55 -13.40
CA ILE A 177 -4.06 -7.79 -12.64
C ILE A 177 -4.48 -8.91 -13.58
N ALA A 178 -3.58 -9.86 -13.82
CA ALA A 178 -3.84 -11.01 -14.68
C ALA A 178 -3.82 -12.30 -13.86
N PHE A 179 -4.82 -13.15 -14.07
CA PHE A 179 -4.87 -14.50 -13.47
C PHE A 179 -4.74 -15.57 -14.53
N SER A 180 -4.00 -16.63 -14.20
CA SER A 180 -3.72 -17.70 -15.14
C SER A 180 -4.92 -18.64 -15.34
N SER A 181 -5.40 -18.78 -16.56
CA SER A 181 -6.44 -19.76 -16.90
C SER A 181 -5.94 -21.21 -16.89
N ASP A 182 -4.64 -21.43 -16.70
CA ASP A 182 -4.01 -22.76 -16.75
C ASP A 182 -4.01 -23.47 -15.39
N PHE A 183 -4.36 -22.74 -14.32
CA PHE A 183 -4.46 -23.27 -12.97
C PHE A 183 -5.91 -23.59 -12.59
N ASN A 184 -6.07 -24.61 -11.75
CA ASN A 184 -7.36 -24.92 -11.15
C ASN A 184 -7.61 -23.99 -9.97
N PHE A 185 -8.68 -23.20 -10.04
CA PHE A 185 -9.05 -22.24 -9.01
C PHE A 185 -10.35 -22.65 -8.32
N ASP A 186 -10.36 -22.53 -7.00
CA ASP A 186 -11.56 -22.48 -6.18
C ASP A 186 -12.07 -21.04 -6.10
N PHE A 187 -13.36 -20.85 -6.31
CA PHE A 187 -13.99 -19.53 -6.31
C PHE A 187 -14.96 -19.34 -5.13
N ASP A 188 -15.05 -20.31 -4.21
CA ASP A 188 -15.88 -20.25 -3.02
C ASP A 188 -15.17 -20.80 -1.78
N PRO A 189 -14.35 -19.98 -1.08
CA PRO A 189 -13.59 -20.45 0.07
C PRO A 189 -14.45 -20.79 1.31
N ARG A 190 -15.78 -20.61 1.26
CA ARG A 190 -16.68 -20.81 2.41
C ARG A 190 -16.94 -22.28 2.73
N ASP A 191 -16.72 -23.18 1.78
CA ASP A 191 -16.84 -24.63 1.98
C ASP A 191 -15.48 -25.35 2.05
N GLY A 192 -14.41 -24.57 2.24
CA GLY A 192 -13.03 -25.02 2.19
C GLY A 192 -12.40 -24.74 0.83
N ILE A 193 -11.14 -25.12 0.65
CA ILE A 193 -10.48 -25.08 -0.67
C ILE A 193 -10.44 -26.49 -1.21
N THR A 194 -10.97 -26.70 -2.41
CA THR A 194 -10.96 -28.00 -3.08
C THR A 194 -9.52 -28.53 -3.20
N ALA A 195 -9.33 -29.83 -2.93
CA ALA A 195 -7.99 -30.42 -3.02
C ALA A 195 -7.43 -30.29 -4.44
N GLY A 196 -6.25 -29.68 -4.58
CA GLY A 196 -5.60 -29.44 -5.88
C GLY A 196 -6.07 -28.18 -6.62
N SER A 197 -6.81 -27.29 -5.95
CA SER A 197 -7.08 -25.94 -6.44
C SER A 197 -6.43 -24.88 -5.54
N TYR A 198 -6.40 -23.65 -6.04
CA TYR A 198 -5.96 -22.46 -5.31
C TYR A 198 -7.16 -21.56 -5.00
N ASP A 199 -7.13 -20.86 -3.87
CA ASP A 199 -8.16 -19.88 -3.52
C ASP A 199 -8.06 -18.64 -4.43
N PHE A 200 -8.96 -18.51 -5.40
CA PHE A 200 -8.97 -17.37 -6.29
C PHE A 200 -9.19 -16.05 -5.54
N ILE A 201 -10.07 -16.04 -4.54
CA ILE A 201 -10.43 -14.81 -3.84
C ILE A 201 -9.26 -14.35 -2.96
N GLY A 202 -8.64 -15.27 -2.24
CA GLY A 202 -7.43 -14.99 -1.45
C GLY A 202 -6.29 -14.45 -2.30
N VAL A 203 -6.00 -15.08 -3.45
CA VAL A 203 -4.98 -14.59 -4.38
C VAL A 203 -5.40 -13.24 -4.98
N ALA A 204 -6.68 -13.04 -5.34
CA ALA A 204 -7.14 -11.76 -5.89
C ALA A 204 -7.07 -10.61 -4.87
N ILE A 205 -7.31 -10.89 -3.59
CA ILE A 205 -7.08 -9.91 -2.51
C ILE A 205 -5.60 -9.54 -2.43
N HIS A 206 -4.70 -10.53 -2.50
CA HIS A 206 -3.25 -10.31 -2.51
C HIS A 206 -2.80 -9.44 -3.70
N GLU A 207 -3.17 -9.84 -4.92
CA GLU A 207 -2.82 -9.12 -6.15
C GLU A 207 -3.37 -7.67 -6.14
N MET A 208 -4.62 -7.47 -5.70
CA MET A 208 -5.15 -6.11 -5.53
C MET A 208 -4.41 -5.29 -4.49
N GLY A 209 -3.82 -5.92 -3.46
CA GLY A 209 -2.94 -5.26 -2.51
C GLY A 209 -1.74 -4.61 -3.20
N HIS A 210 -1.05 -5.33 -4.08
CA HIS A 210 0.04 -4.77 -4.87
C HIS A 210 -0.42 -3.57 -5.73
N ALA A 211 -1.56 -3.70 -6.41
CA ALA A 211 -2.14 -2.62 -7.23
C ALA A 211 -2.54 -1.38 -6.38
N LEU A 212 -2.93 -1.58 -5.12
CA LEU A 212 -3.22 -0.52 -4.16
C LEU A 212 -1.97 0.17 -3.61
N GLY A 213 -0.78 -0.35 -3.89
CA GLY A 213 0.50 0.21 -3.44
C GLY A 213 1.07 -0.45 -2.18
N PHE A 214 0.60 -1.63 -1.79
CA PHE A 214 1.31 -2.47 -0.81
C PHE A 214 2.53 -3.10 -1.51
N LEU A 215 3.55 -2.27 -1.66
CA LEU A 215 4.81 -2.55 -2.34
C LEU A 215 5.96 -2.32 -1.35
N SER A 216 7.07 -3.04 -1.54
CA SER A 216 8.26 -2.87 -0.71
C SER A 216 9.54 -3.09 -1.50
N GLY A 217 10.49 -2.19 -1.32
CA GLY A 217 11.82 -2.28 -1.90
C GLY A 217 12.59 -3.50 -1.40
N ALA A 218 12.20 -4.10 -0.26
CA ALA A 218 12.79 -5.35 0.20
C ALA A 218 12.60 -6.47 -0.84
N GLN A 219 11.44 -6.55 -1.50
CA GLN A 219 11.18 -7.54 -2.54
C GLN A 219 12.03 -7.28 -3.78
N ASP A 220 12.12 -6.00 -4.19
CA ASP A 220 12.92 -5.60 -5.35
C ASP A 220 14.42 -5.87 -5.12
N PHE A 221 14.92 -5.59 -3.91
CA PHE A 221 16.30 -5.90 -3.55
C PHE A 221 16.59 -7.40 -3.58
N ASP A 222 15.73 -8.24 -3.00
CA ASP A 222 15.90 -9.70 -3.01
C ASP A 222 15.93 -10.25 -4.44
N TYR A 223 15.01 -9.76 -5.29
CA TYR A 223 14.97 -10.13 -6.70
C TYR A 223 16.22 -9.67 -7.48
N SER A 224 16.83 -8.56 -7.08
CA SER A 224 17.93 -7.91 -7.80
C SER A 224 19.32 -8.29 -7.28
N VAL A 225 19.44 -9.31 -6.43
CA VAL A 225 20.74 -9.79 -5.93
C VAL A 225 21.69 -10.09 -7.10
N GLY A 226 22.84 -9.42 -7.09
CA GLY A 226 23.81 -9.46 -8.17
C GLY A 226 24.39 -8.08 -8.49
N GLY A 227 25.30 -8.05 -9.47
CA GLY A 227 25.93 -6.82 -9.96
C GLY A 227 25.41 -6.38 -11.33
N GLY A 228 25.99 -5.29 -11.83
CA GLY A 228 25.73 -4.72 -13.16
C GLY A 228 24.80 -3.51 -13.16
N PHE A 229 24.50 -2.92 -12.00
CA PHE A 229 23.72 -1.69 -11.91
C PHE A 229 24.11 -0.83 -10.69
N PRO A 230 24.22 0.51 -10.86
CA PRO A 230 24.59 1.42 -9.78
C PRO A 230 23.38 1.70 -8.88
N VAL A 231 23.18 0.84 -7.88
CA VAL A 231 22.00 0.80 -7.00
C VAL A 231 21.63 2.17 -6.39
N ASP A 232 22.60 3.01 -6.04
CA ASP A 232 22.36 4.30 -5.38
C ASP A 232 21.78 5.39 -6.30
N GLU A 233 21.90 5.20 -7.63
CA GLU A 233 21.39 6.15 -8.63
C GLU A 233 19.88 5.99 -8.90
N PHE A 234 19.23 4.99 -8.29
CA PHE A 234 17.82 4.66 -8.51
C PHE A 234 16.98 4.79 -7.24
N TRP A 235 15.67 4.97 -7.43
CA TRP A 235 14.69 4.79 -6.35
C TRP A 235 14.50 3.30 -6.08
N TRP A 236 14.32 2.95 -4.81
CA TRP A 236 14.06 1.57 -4.36
C TRP A 236 12.93 1.48 -3.35
N GLY A 237 12.80 2.48 -2.48
CA GLY A 237 11.73 2.52 -1.50
C GLY A 237 10.39 2.88 -2.12
N TYR A 238 9.32 2.37 -1.50
CA TYR A 238 7.95 2.78 -1.70
C TYR A 238 7.43 3.55 -0.49
N SER A 239 6.18 4.01 -0.54
CA SER A 239 5.53 4.71 0.58
C SER A 239 5.54 3.90 1.88
N ALA A 240 5.29 2.59 1.82
CA ALA A 240 5.26 1.71 2.98
C ALA A 240 6.66 1.52 3.60
N ASP A 241 7.72 1.56 2.80
CA ASP A 241 9.10 1.39 3.28
C ASP A 241 9.56 2.57 4.15
N LEU A 242 8.98 3.77 3.99
CA LEU A 242 9.22 4.91 4.89
C LEU A 242 8.67 4.68 6.31
N PHE A 243 7.95 3.57 6.51
CA PHE A 243 7.42 3.12 7.79
C PHE A 243 7.87 1.69 8.13
N ARG A 244 8.88 1.16 7.42
CA ARG A 244 9.46 -0.17 7.68
C ARG A 244 10.67 -0.03 8.60
N TYR A 245 10.56 -0.62 9.79
CA TYR A 245 11.59 -0.54 10.82
C TYR A 245 12.05 -1.93 11.26
N SER A 246 13.35 -2.09 11.50
CA SER A 246 13.92 -3.28 12.17
C SER A 246 14.15 -3.04 13.68
N ALA A 247 14.16 -1.79 14.11
CA ALA A 247 14.23 -1.36 15.51
C ALA A 247 13.71 0.08 15.67
N PRO A 248 13.45 0.57 16.90
CA PRO A 248 13.10 1.97 17.13
C PRO A 248 14.10 2.94 16.49
N GLY A 249 13.62 3.78 15.58
CA GLY A 249 14.40 4.78 14.84
C GLY A 249 15.28 4.23 13.71
N VAL A 250 15.22 2.92 13.42
CA VAL A 250 16.03 2.28 12.38
C VAL A 250 15.15 1.91 11.20
N LEU A 251 15.08 2.81 10.21
CA LEU A 251 14.51 2.47 8.91
C LEU A 251 15.39 1.41 8.24
N ASP A 252 14.73 0.39 7.72
CA ASP A 252 15.40 -0.76 7.14
C ASP A 252 14.61 -1.22 5.92
N TRP A 253 15.25 -1.24 4.76
CA TRP A 253 14.68 -1.70 3.49
C TRP A 253 15.37 -2.98 3.01
N THR A 254 16.21 -3.61 3.85
CA THR A 254 16.86 -4.88 3.52
C THR A 254 15.85 -6.03 3.48
N PHE A 255 16.08 -6.99 2.60
CA PHE A 255 15.40 -8.29 2.64
C PHE A 255 16.05 -9.22 3.66
N GLY A 256 15.27 -10.19 4.16
CA GLY A 256 15.75 -11.20 5.12
C GLY A 256 15.95 -10.70 6.56
N THR A 257 15.93 -9.39 6.81
CA THR A 257 15.95 -8.81 8.16
C THR A 257 14.53 -8.73 8.72
N ASP A 258 14.35 -9.23 9.95
CA ASP A 258 13.09 -9.09 10.70
C ASP A 258 12.76 -7.60 10.86
N SER A 259 11.76 -7.15 10.10
CA SER A 259 11.31 -5.77 10.05
C SER A 259 9.79 -5.73 10.00
N TYR A 260 9.21 -4.61 10.42
CA TYR A 260 7.77 -4.46 10.57
C TYR A 260 7.32 -3.06 10.18
N PHE A 261 6.05 -2.95 9.83
CA PHE A 261 5.40 -1.66 9.59
C PHE A 261 5.12 -0.96 10.94
N SER A 262 5.48 0.31 11.06
CA SER A 262 5.29 1.11 12.26
C SER A 262 5.10 2.58 11.95
N ILE A 263 4.10 3.18 12.59
CA ILE A 263 3.79 4.62 12.48
C ILE A 263 4.24 5.44 13.72
N ASP A 264 4.92 4.82 14.68
CA ASP A 264 5.59 5.52 15.80
C ASP A 264 7.11 5.44 15.75
N GLY A 265 7.66 5.41 14.54
CA GLY A 265 9.12 5.42 14.36
C GLY A 265 9.77 4.11 14.81
N GLY A 266 9.07 2.98 14.67
CA GLY A 266 9.59 1.66 15.02
C GLY A 266 9.50 1.34 16.51
N VAL A 267 8.66 2.01 17.30
CA VAL A 267 8.49 1.68 18.73
C VAL A 267 7.57 0.48 18.90
N THR A 268 6.50 0.41 18.12
CA THR A 268 5.55 -0.71 18.11
C THR A 268 5.27 -1.20 16.71
N VAL A 269 4.99 -2.51 16.60
CA VAL A 269 4.42 -3.11 15.40
C VAL A 269 3.01 -2.54 15.25
N PHE A 270 2.68 -2.03 14.06
CA PHE A 270 1.34 -1.52 13.80
C PHE A 270 0.30 -2.66 13.89
N ASP A 271 -0.82 -2.38 14.57
CA ASP A 271 -1.92 -3.33 14.80
C ASP A 271 -1.47 -4.75 15.21
N ASP A 272 -0.49 -4.84 16.10
CA ASP A 272 0.08 -6.11 16.61
C ASP A 272 0.59 -7.07 15.51
N GLY A 273 0.87 -6.54 14.31
CA GLY A 273 1.32 -7.32 13.15
C GLY A 273 0.21 -7.94 12.32
N TYR A 274 -1.05 -7.55 12.56
CA TYR A 274 -2.20 -7.94 11.73
C TYR A 274 -2.44 -6.98 10.56
N PHE A 275 -1.46 -6.13 10.26
CA PHE A 275 -1.45 -5.21 9.13
C PHE A 275 -0.77 -5.84 7.92
#